data_AF-A0A800BPA3-F1
#
_entry.id   AF-A0A800BPA3-F1
#
_cell.length_a   1.000
_cell.length_b   1.000
_cell.length_c   1.000
_cell.angle_alpha   90.00
_cell.angle_beta   90.00
_cell.angle_gamma   90.00
#
_symmetry.space_group_name_H-M   'P 1'
#
loop_
_entity.id
_entity.type
_entity.pdbx_description
1 polymer ?
#
loop_
_entity_poly.entity_id
_entity_poly.type
_entity_poly.pdbx_seq_one_letter_code
_entity_poly.pdbx_strand_id
1 'polypeptide(L)'
;MEHGAILGKVVYSFKNLPYSCERLKGILRLANAEDLERDKKNRSIEKEAYDFCQKRIIDRDLSMNLVRVESLLDGSKIIFYYTAEERVDFRELVKDLVRKFHTRIEMRQIGVRNKAKMTGGLGICGRELCCAAFLNDFEPISIKMAKEQHLALNPTKISGTCGRLMCCLTFEYQNYLASKGHVSEESKT
;
A
#
# COMPACT_ATOMS: atom_id res chain seq x y z
N MET A 1 19.39 -1.10 4.51
CA MET A 1 18.83 0.10 3.84
C MET A 1 18.48 -0.25 2.39
N GLU A 2 17.43 -1.06 2.16
CA GLU A 2 17.07 -1.55 0.80
C GLU A 2 16.35 -0.50 -0.07
N HIS A 3 15.93 0.59 0.55
CA HIS A 3 15.30 1.74 -0.09
C HIS A 3 16.20 2.91 0.31
N GLY A 4 16.77 3.62 -0.68
CA GLY A 4 17.70 4.73 -0.43
C GLY A 4 17.08 5.86 0.40
N ALA A 5 17.77 7.00 0.48
CA ALA A 5 17.21 8.16 1.16
C ALA A 5 15.86 8.55 0.51
N ILE A 6 14.86 8.81 1.36
CA ILE A 6 13.53 9.30 0.94
C ILE A 6 13.23 10.58 1.69
N LEU A 7 12.53 11.49 1.03
CA LEU A 7 12.02 12.69 1.68
C LEU A 7 10.70 12.37 2.39
N GLY A 8 10.54 12.94 3.57
CA GLY A 8 9.33 12.82 4.38
C GLY A 8 9.03 14.13 5.08
N LYS A 9 7.74 14.37 5.34
CA LYS A 9 7.30 15.49 6.16
C LYS A 9 7.11 15.01 7.59
N VAL A 10 7.80 15.62 8.54
CA VAL A 10 7.57 15.38 9.96
C VAL A 10 6.30 16.12 10.36
N VAL A 11 5.26 15.36 10.73
CA VAL A 11 3.96 15.93 11.18
C VAL A 11 3.95 16.10 12.71
N TYR A 12 4.55 15.15 13.43
CA TYR A 12 4.65 15.19 14.89
C TYR A 12 6.05 14.75 15.36
N SER A 13 6.51 15.38 16.43
CA SER A 13 7.77 15.08 17.11
C SER A 13 7.45 14.74 18.57
N PHE A 14 7.70 13.49 18.96
CA PHE A 14 7.56 13.04 20.35
C PHE A 14 8.94 13.03 21.01
N LYS A 15 9.12 13.82 22.08
CA LYS A 15 10.38 13.84 22.84
C LYS A 15 10.55 12.64 23.76
N ASN A 16 9.45 12.10 24.28
CA ASN A 16 9.44 10.96 25.21
C ASN A 16 8.45 9.90 24.71
N LEU A 17 8.95 8.86 24.06
CA LEU A 17 8.14 7.71 23.64
C LEU A 17 8.16 6.66 24.77
N PRO A 18 6.99 6.14 25.19
CA PRO A 18 6.91 5.15 26.26
C PRO A 18 7.37 3.73 25.86
N TYR A 19 7.83 3.53 24.62
CA TYR A 19 8.28 2.24 24.08
C TYR A 19 9.47 2.37 23.14
N SER A 20 10.27 1.29 23.04
CA SER A 20 11.41 1.19 22.10
C SER A 20 10.93 1.23 20.64
N CYS A 21 11.58 2.07 19.84
CA CYS A 21 11.26 2.30 18.44
C CYS A 21 12.24 1.63 17.47
N GLU A 22 12.70 0.42 17.79
CA GLU A 22 13.65 -0.38 16.98
C GLU A 22 13.21 -0.57 15.51
N ARG A 23 11.91 -0.46 15.21
CA ARG A 23 11.35 -0.58 13.85
C ARG A 23 11.24 0.73 13.08
N LEU A 24 11.57 1.88 13.68
CA LEU A 24 11.49 3.16 12.97
C LEU A 24 12.73 3.37 12.11
N LYS A 25 12.52 3.86 10.89
CA LYS A 25 13.63 4.33 10.05
C LYS A 25 14.25 5.57 10.70
N GLY A 26 15.57 5.59 10.81
CA GLY A 26 16.29 6.76 11.31
C GLY A 26 16.09 7.98 10.41
N ILE A 27 15.96 9.16 11.03
CA ILE A 27 15.96 10.44 10.32
C ILE A 27 17.41 10.84 10.09
N LEU A 28 17.80 11.03 8.83
CA LEU A 28 19.18 11.35 8.48
C LEU A 28 19.55 12.79 8.82
N ARG A 29 18.78 13.75 8.29
CA ARG A 29 18.95 15.20 8.49
C ARG A 29 17.72 15.96 7.99
N LEU A 30 17.64 17.25 8.30
CA LEU A 30 16.71 18.16 7.63
C LEU A 30 17.04 18.25 6.13
N ALA A 31 15.98 18.30 5.32
CA ALA A 31 16.10 18.48 3.87
C ALA A 31 16.69 19.86 3.55
N ASN A 32 17.70 19.91 2.68
CA ASN A 32 18.26 21.17 2.19
C ASN A 32 17.55 21.61 0.90
N ALA A 33 17.91 22.78 0.37
CA ALA A 33 17.31 23.29 -0.87
C ALA A 33 17.55 22.36 -2.08
N GLU A 34 18.73 21.73 -2.15
CA GLU A 34 19.07 20.78 -3.22
C GLU A 34 18.20 19.53 -3.19
N ASP A 35 17.91 18.98 -2.00
CA ASP A 35 17.03 17.83 -1.83
C ASP A 35 15.62 18.14 -2.32
N LEU A 36 15.11 19.34 -2.00
CA LEU A 36 13.78 19.79 -2.41
C LEU A 36 13.69 20.00 -3.93
N GLU A 37 14.73 20.58 -4.54
CA GLU A 37 14.79 20.72 -6.00
C GLU A 37 14.91 19.36 -6.70
N ARG A 38 15.69 18.43 -6.12
CA ARG A 38 15.80 17.06 -6.61
C ARG A 38 14.46 16.32 -6.50
N ASP A 39 13.71 16.49 -5.41
CA ASP A 39 12.36 15.93 -5.24
C ASP A 39 11.41 16.44 -6.33
N LYS A 40 11.40 17.74 -6.59
CA LYS A 40 10.57 18.33 -7.65
C LYS A 40 10.90 17.74 -9.02
N LYS A 41 12.19 17.61 -9.33
CA LYS A 41 12.65 16.99 -10.58
C LYS A 41 12.21 15.52 -10.65
N ASN A 42 12.37 14.78 -9.56
CA ASN A 42 11.97 13.38 -9.48
C ASN A 42 10.47 13.21 -9.70
N ARG A 43 9.62 14.05 -9.09
CA ARG A 43 8.16 14.03 -9.35
C ARG A 43 7.80 14.26 -10.81
N SER A 44 8.55 15.13 -11.51
CA SER A 44 8.36 15.34 -12.95
C SER A 44 8.74 14.08 -13.75
N ILE A 45 9.87 13.45 -13.40
CA ILE A 45 10.32 12.21 -14.03
C ILE A 45 9.33 11.06 -13.75
N GLU A 46 8.83 10.94 -12.53
CA GLU A 46 7.83 9.95 -12.14
C GLU A 46 6.56 10.07 -12.98
N LYS A 47 6.07 11.31 -13.19
CA LYS A 47 4.90 11.57 -14.02
C LYS A 47 5.16 11.18 -15.48
N GLU A 48 6.28 11.60 -16.06
CA GLU A 48 6.65 11.21 -17.44
C GLU A 48 6.81 9.69 -17.57
N ALA A 49 7.45 9.05 -16.60
CA ALA A 49 7.66 7.62 -16.54
C ALA A 49 6.35 6.84 -16.41
N TYR A 50 5.40 7.34 -15.62
CA TYR A 50 4.06 6.76 -15.52
C TYR A 50 3.36 6.79 -16.88
N ASP A 51 3.27 7.97 -17.50
CA ASP A 51 2.56 8.15 -18.78
C ASP A 51 3.19 7.35 -19.90
N PHE A 52 4.53 7.32 -19.97
CA PHE A 52 5.26 6.55 -20.97
C PHE A 52 5.08 5.04 -20.76
N CYS A 53 5.19 4.55 -19.53
CA CYS A 53 5.00 3.14 -19.21
C CYS A 53 3.57 2.69 -19.52
N GLN A 54 2.57 3.51 -19.17
CA GLN A 54 1.17 3.21 -19.45
C GLN A 54 0.91 3.07 -20.96
N LYS A 55 1.46 3.97 -21.79
CA LYS A 55 1.37 3.85 -23.25
C LYS A 55 2.00 2.55 -23.76
N ARG A 56 3.18 2.19 -23.25
CA ARG A 56 3.89 0.98 -23.68
C ARG A 56 3.22 -0.31 -23.22
N ILE A 57 2.54 -0.30 -22.09
CA ILE A 57 1.70 -1.42 -21.63
C ILE A 57 0.57 -1.66 -22.63
N ILE A 58 -0.10 -0.60 -23.10
CA ILE A 58 -1.18 -0.66 -24.08
C ILE A 58 -0.64 -1.11 -25.44
N ASP A 59 0.43 -0.49 -25.94
CA ASP A 59 1.03 -0.82 -27.25
C ASP A 59 1.46 -2.29 -27.37
N ARG A 60 1.83 -2.90 -26.24
CA ARG A 60 2.36 -4.27 -26.16
C ARG A 60 1.33 -5.29 -25.65
N ASP A 61 0.09 -4.85 -25.43
CA ASP A 61 -1.01 -5.68 -24.92
C ASP A 61 -0.64 -6.49 -23.66
N LEU A 62 0.03 -5.83 -22.71
CA LEU A 62 0.45 -6.49 -21.48
C LEU A 62 -0.70 -6.54 -20.48
N SER A 63 -1.05 -7.74 -20.01
CA SER A 63 -2.10 -8.00 -19.01
C SER A 63 -1.69 -7.56 -17.59
N MET A 64 -1.43 -6.27 -17.41
CA MET A 64 -1.01 -5.66 -16.14
C MET A 64 -1.60 -4.26 -15.96
N ASN A 65 -1.74 -3.84 -14.70
CA ASN A 65 -2.21 -2.52 -14.33
C ASN A 65 -1.11 -1.78 -13.55
N LEU A 66 -0.62 -0.68 -14.12
CA LEU A 66 0.34 0.21 -13.46
C LEU A 66 -0.37 0.99 -12.33
N VAL A 67 0.20 0.95 -11.13
CA VAL A 67 -0.37 1.56 -9.93
C VAL A 67 0.35 2.86 -9.57
N ARG A 68 1.68 2.83 -9.54
CA ARG A 68 2.50 3.98 -9.15
C ARG A 68 3.92 3.85 -9.72
N VAL A 69 4.56 4.99 -9.95
CA VAL A 69 6.00 5.07 -10.23
C VAL A 69 6.66 5.92 -9.14
N GLU A 70 7.78 5.47 -8.60
CA GLU A 70 8.58 6.20 -7.61
C GLU A 70 10.05 6.21 -8.03
N SER A 71 10.69 7.37 -7.96
CA SER A 71 12.13 7.53 -8.16
C SER A 71 12.83 7.67 -6.81
N LEU A 72 13.99 7.03 -6.66
CA LEU A 72 14.83 7.30 -5.50
C LEU A 72 15.28 8.76 -5.49
N LEU A 73 15.51 9.31 -4.28
CA LEU A 73 15.92 10.70 -4.13
C LEU A 73 17.17 10.99 -4.94
N ASP A 74 18.16 10.08 -4.96
CA ASP A 74 19.40 10.20 -5.72
C ASP A 74 19.25 10.00 -7.24
N GLY A 75 18.06 9.64 -7.73
CA GLY A 75 17.80 9.35 -9.14
C GLY A 75 18.46 8.06 -9.65
N SER A 76 19.03 7.22 -8.78
CA SER A 76 19.75 6.01 -9.19
C SER A 76 18.85 4.91 -9.72
N LYS A 77 17.57 4.92 -9.32
CA LYS A 77 16.61 3.86 -9.62
C LYS A 77 15.18 4.39 -9.67
N ILE A 78 14.41 3.90 -10.64
CA ILE A 78 12.97 4.14 -10.77
C ILE A 78 12.24 2.81 -10.56
N ILE A 79 11.25 2.82 -9.68
CA ILE A 79 10.46 1.65 -9.26
C ILE A 79 9.05 1.79 -9.82
N PHE A 80 8.59 0.78 -10.55
CA PHE A 80 7.26 0.70 -11.15
C PHE A 80 6.43 -0.33 -10.39
N TYR A 81 5.41 0.13 -9.68
CA TYR A 81 4.47 -0.71 -8.96
C TYR A 81 3.32 -1.11 -9.87
N TYR A 82 3.09 -2.41 -10.01
CA TYR A 82 2.00 -2.92 -10.85
C TYR A 82 1.25 -4.06 -10.18
N THR A 83 0.01 -4.28 -10.63
CA THR A 83 -0.81 -5.46 -10.31
C THR A 83 -1.03 -6.27 -11.57
N ALA A 84 -0.98 -7.59 -11.46
CA ALA A 84 -1.29 -8.53 -12.53
C ALA A 84 -1.90 -9.80 -11.89
N GLU A 85 -2.86 -10.42 -12.56
CA GLU A 85 -3.48 -11.68 -12.12
C GLU A 85 -2.58 -12.87 -12.46
N GLU A 86 -2.02 -12.85 -13.66
CA GLU A 86 -1.11 -13.87 -14.16
C GLU A 86 0.33 -13.35 -14.28
N ARG A 87 1.25 -14.25 -14.63
CA ARG A 87 2.65 -13.90 -14.87
C ARG A 87 2.79 -13.13 -16.17
N VAL A 88 3.31 -11.91 -16.10
CA VAL A 88 3.49 -11.03 -17.27
C VAL A 88 4.95 -11.01 -17.69
N ASP A 89 5.23 -11.18 -18.99
CA ASP A 89 6.57 -10.99 -19.56
C ASP A 89 6.78 -9.53 -19.93
N PHE A 90 7.43 -8.78 -19.05
CA PHE A 90 7.72 -7.35 -19.21
C PHE A 90 9.14 -7.06 -19.71
N ARG A 91 9.88 -8.06 -20.23
CA ARG A 91 11.29 -7.87 -20.65
C ARG A 91 11.45 -6.77 -21.70
N GLU A 92 10.58 -6.74 -22.70
CA GLU A 92 10.63 -5.70 -23.75
C GLU A 92 10.19 -4.33 -23.23
N LEU A 93 9.21 -4.28 -22.31
CA LEU A 93 8.82 -3.03 -21.63
C LEU A 93 9.99 -2.43 -20.86
N VAL A 94 10.75 -3.24 -20.13
CA VAL A 94 11.93 -2.78 -19.39
C VAL A 94 12.98 -2.22 -20.34
N LYS A 95 13.20 -2.82 -21.51
CA LYS A 95 14.13 -2.27 -22.51
C LYS A 95 13.70 -0.89 -22.99
N ASP A 96 12.40 -0.66 -23.23
CA ASP A 96 11.90 0.65 -23.63
C ASP A 96 12.10 1.70 -22.53
N LEU A 97 11.83 1.33 -21.28
CA LEU A 97 12.00 2.21 -20.11
C LEU A 97 13.47 2.57 -19.89
N VAL A 98 14.38 1.59 -19.95
CA VAL A 98 15.83 1.83 -19.81
C VAL A 98 16.35 2.72 -20.94
N ARG A 99 15.88 2.51 -22.18
CA ARG A 99 16.25 3.37 -23.33
C ARG A 99 15.79 4.81 -23.18
N LYS A 100 14.63 5.05 -22.56
CA LYS A 100 14.05 6.38 -22.40
C LYS A 100 14.63 7.15 -21.21
N PHE A 101 14.82 6.48 -20.06
CA PHE A 101 15.19 7.14 -18.81
C PHE A 101 16.67 6.98 -18.43
N HIS A 102 17.42 6.10 -19.12
CA HIS A 102 18.84 5.84 -18.85
C HIS A 102 19.16 5.57 -17.36
N THR A 103 18.18 5.02 -16.63
CA THR A 103 18.21 4.81 -15.18
C THR A 103 17.90 3.35 -14.89
N ARG A 104 18.35 2.83 -13.75
CA ARG A 104 18.00 1.46 -13.33
C ARG A 104 16.49 1.36 -13.11
N ILE A 105 15.86 0.41 -13.80
CA ILE A 105 14.41 0.17 -13.70
C ILE A 105 14.17 -1.05 -12.82
N GLU A 106 13.27 -0.93 -11.86
CA GLU A 106 12.78 -2.03 -11.02
C GLU A 106 11.27 -2.18 -11.20
N MET A 107 10.84 -3.38 -11.60
CA MET A 107 9.42 -3.71 -11.74
C MET A 107 8.97 -4.47 -10.49
N ARG A 108 7.98 -3.95 -9.75
CA ARG A 108 7.50 -4.53 -8.50
C ARG A 108 6.02 -4.89 -8.58
N GLN A 109 5.73 -6.19 -8.55
CA GLN A 109 4.36 -6.67 -8.43
C GLN A 109 3.86 -6.47 -7.00
N ILE A 110 2.66 -5.91 -6.86
CA ILE A 110 1.97 -5.76 -5.59
C ILE A 110 0.63 -6.50 -5.62
N GLY A 111 0.17 -6.97 -4.47
CA GLY A 111 -1.16 -7.56 -4.34
C GLY A 111 -2.27 -6.50 -4.38
N VAL A 112 -3.50 -6.93 -4.68
CA VAL A 112 -4.70 -6.07 -4.76
C VAL A 112 -4.95 -5.24 -3.48
N ARG A 113 -4.63 -5.79 -2.30
CA ARG A 113 -4.74 -5.07 -1.03
C ARG A 113 -3.71 -3.95 -0.90
N ASN A 114 -2.48 -4.18 -1.35
CA ASN A 114 -1.43 -3.14 -1.35
C ASN A 114 -1.73 -2.05 -2.38
N LYS A 115 -2.35 -2.41 -3.52
CA LYS A 115 -2.90 -1.41 -4.45
C LYS A 115 -3.92 -0.51 -3.73
N ALA A 116 -4.92 -1.10 -3.07
CA ALA A 116 -5.91 -0.31 -2.32
C ALA A 116 -5.28 0.54 -1.21
N LYS A 117 -4.25 0.04 -0.53
CA LYS A 117 -3.46 0.80 0.45
C LYS A 117 -2.76 2.01 -0.18
N MET A 118 -2.13 1.84 -1.34
CA MET A 118 -1.40 2.91 -2.05
C MET A 118 -2.32 3.95 -2.67
N THR A 119 -3.49 3.53 -3.16
CA THR A 119 -4.52 4.42 -3.71
C THR A 119 -5.30 5.13 -2.60
N GLY A 120 -5.45 4.48 -1.44
CA GLY A 120 -6.34 4.95 -0.38
C GLY A 120 -7.81 4.77 -0.73
N GLY A 121 -8.69 5.34 0.09
CA GLY A 121 -10.14 5.34 -0.14
C GLY A 121 -10.95 5.25 1.15
N LEU A 122 -12.26 5.11 0.99
CA LEU A 122 -13.20 4.92 2.09
C LEU A 122 -13.73 3.49 2.09
N GLY A 123 -13.84 2.92 3.29
CA GLY A 123 -14.53 1.64 3.51
C GLY A 123 -16.04 1.82 3.56
N ILE A 124 -16.76 0.70 3.56
CA ILE A 124 -18.23 0.68 3.70
C ILE A 124 -18.71 1.28 5.02
N CYS A 125 -17.84 1.39 6.02
CA CYS A 125 -18.09 2.04 7.31
C CYS A 125 -17.95 3.57 7.25
N GLY A 126 -17.62 4.16 6.09
CA GLY A 126 -17.42 5.60 5.92
C GLY A 126 -16.08 6.15 6.42
N ARG A 127 -15.20 5.29 6.95
CA ARG A 127 -13.84 5.66 7.40
C ARG A 127 -12.80 5.36 6.33
N GLU A 128 -11.60 5.93 6.46
CA GLU A 128 -10.45 5.56 5.63
C GLU A 128 -10.17 4.05 5.72
N LEU A 129 -9.67 3.47 4.63
CA LEU A 129 -9.30 2.05 4.59
C LEU A 129 -8.33 1.72 5.73
N CYS A 130 -8.65 0.71 6.54
CA CYS A 130 -7.81 0.34 7.68
C CYS A 130 -6.38 -0.04 7.26
N CYS A 131 -6.21 -0.63 6.06
CA CYS A 131 -4.91 -0.97 5.48
C CYS A 131 -4.08 0.25 5.05
N ALA A 132 -4.72 1.39 4.80
CA ALA A 132 -4.05 2.67 4.52
C ALA A 132 -3.77 3.43 5.82
N ALA A 133 -4.65 3.32 6.81
CA ALA A 133 -4.58 4.09 8.05
C ALA A 133 -3.58 3.53 9.08
N PHE A 134 -3.79 2.30 9.56
CA PHE A 134 -3.02 1.78 10.71
C PHE A 134 -2.64 0.30 10.63
N LEU A 135 -3.40 -0.52 9.89
CA LEU A 135 -3.10 -1.95 9.73
C LEU A 135 -2.07 -2.15 8.63
N ASN A 136 -0.82 -2.41 9.03
CA ASN A 136 0.28 -2.67 8.10
C ASN A 136 0.55 -4.16 7.90
N ASP A 137 0.33 -4.96 8.95
CA ASP A 137 0.51 -6.41 8.94
C ASP A 137 -0.85 -7.11 8.92
N PHE A 138 -0.97 -8.15 8.08
CA PHE A 138 -2.24 -8.83 7.86
C PHE A 138 -2.08 -10.31 8.16
N GLU A 139 -2.78 -10.77 9.18
CA GLU A 139 -3.02 -12.20 9.35
C GLU A 139 -4.05 -12.70 8.32
N PRO A 140 -4.01 -13.99 7.96
CA PRO A 140 -5.03 -14.61 7.13
C PRO A 140 -6.43 -14.41 7.74
N ILE A 141 -7.37 -13.97 6.91
CA ILE A 141 -8.75 -13.70 7.32
C ILE A 141 -9.62 -14.87 6.88
N SER A 142 -10.41 -15.41 7.79
CA SER A 142 -11.31 -16.53 7.51
C SER A 142 -12.77 -16.11 7.52
N ILE A 143 -13.61 -16.82 6.75
CA ILE A 143 -15.07 -16.60 6.74
C ILE A 143 -15.68 -16.89 8.12
N LYS A 144 -15.06 -17.79 8.90
CA LYS A 144 -15.48 -18.09 10.28
C LYS A 144 -15.47 -16.85 11.16
N MET A 145 -14.48 -15.96 11.02
CA MET A 145 -14.42 -14.70 11.78
C MET A 145 -15.63 -13.80 11.49
N ALA A 146 -16.05 -13.69 10.23
CA ALA A 146 -17.24 -12.92 9.86
C ALA A 146 -18.53 -13.53 10.45
N LYS A 147 -18.64 -14.86 10.41
CA LYS A 147 -19.78 -15.58 11.01
C LYS A 147 -19.86 -15.37 12.52
N GLU A 148 -18.72 -15.44 13.21
CA GLU A 148 -18.67 -15.25 14.65
C GLU A 148 -18.98 -13.82 15.07
N GLN A 149 -18.68 -12.84 14.22
CA GLN A 149 -19.04 -11.44 14.38
C GLN A 149 -20.48 -11.10 13.95
N HIS A 150 -21.29 -12.12 13.64
CA HIS A 150 -22.69 -11.99 13.22
C HIS A 150 -22.90 -11.10 11.99
N LEU A 151 -21.91 -11.06 11.07
CA LEU A 151 -22.04 -10.37 9.80
C LEU A 151 -22.73 -11.26 8.75
N ALA A 152 -23.55 -10.63 7.90
CA ALA A 152 -24.16 -11.32 6.77
C ALA A 152 -23.07 -11.83 5.82
N LEU A 153 -23.11 -13.12 5.46
CA LEU A 153 -22.12 -13.78 4.60
C LEU A 153 -22.22 -13.38 3.10
N ASN A 154 -22.85 -12.24 2.80
CA ASN A 154 -22.87 -11.68 1.47
C ASN A 154 -21.48 -11.07 1.15
N PRO A 155 -20.83 -11.46 0.04
CA PRO A 155 -19.55 -10.89 -0.39
C PRO A 155 -19.49 -9.36 -0.36
N THR A 156 -20.56 -8.66 -0.71
CA THR A 156 -20.62 -7.19 -0.70
C THR A 156 -20.49 -6.59 0.72
N LYS A 157 -20.85 -7.36 1.75
CA LYS A 157 -20.81 -6.92 3.16
C LYS A 157 -19.52 -7.33 3.89
N ILE A 158 -18.83 -8.37 3.43
CA ILE A 158 -17.63 -8.90 4.10
C ILE A 158 -16.33 -8.65 3.33
N SER A 159 -16.42 -8.24 2.06
CA SER A 159 -15.26 -7.88 1.24
C SER A 159 -14.98 -6.38 1.31
N GLY A 160 -13.71 -6.03 1.45
CA GLY A 160 -13.25 -4.66 1.34
C GLY A 160 -13.14 -4.22 -0.12
N THR A 161 -12.85 -2.93 -0.32
CA THR A 161 -12.68 -2.29 -1.64
C THR A 161 -11.61 -2.97 -2.51
N CYS A 162 -10.66 -3.69 -1.89
CA CYS A 162 -9.66 -4.49 -2.58
C CYS A 162 -10.16 -5.84 -3.15
N GLY A 163 -11.44 -6.18 -2.98
CA GLY A 163 -12.04 -7.44 -3.43
C GLY A 163 -11.72 -8.66 -2.56
N ARG A 164 -10.95 -8.49 -1.47
CA ARG A 164 -10.68 -9.52 -0.46
C ARG A 164 -11.46 -9.24 0.82
N LEU A 165 -11.55 -10.22 1.70
CA LEU A 165 -12.12 -10.07 3.04
C LEU A 165 -11.53 -8.84 3.77
N MET A 166 -12.40 -8.13 4.49
CA MET A 166 -12.05 -6.90 5.21
C MET A 166 -11.04 -7.17 6.33
N CYS A 167 -9.97 -6.38 6.38
CA CYS A 167 -8.93 -6.47 7.42
C CYS A 167 -9.43 -6.13 8.83
N CYS A 168 -10.50 -5.36 8.97
CA CYS A 168 -11.12 -5.08 10.27
C CYS A 168 -11.68 -6.34 10.94
N LEU A 169 -12.12 -7.35 10.17
CA LEU A 169 -12.64 -8.60 10.71
C LEU A 169 -11.64 -9.28 11.63
N THR A 170 -10.37 -9.34 11.24
CA THR A 170 -9.31 -9.90 12.08
C THR A 170 -8.98 -8.99 13.25
N PHE A 171 -8.87 -7.68 12.98
CA PHE A 171 -8.52 -6.70 14.00
C PHE A 171 -9.50 -6.68 15.19
N GLU A 172 -10.80 -6.74 14.89
CA GLU A 172 -11.87 -6.66 15.90
C GLU A 172 -12.17 -8.03 16.54
N TYR A 173 -11.67 -9.12 15.95
CA TYR A 173 -12.04 -10.48 16.31
C TYR A 173 -11.81 -10.82 17.78
N GLN A 174 -10.62 -10.49 18.30
CA GLN A 174 -10.27 -10.78 19.71
C GLN A 174 -11.15 -9.99 20.68
N ASN A 175 -11.40 -8.72 20.38
CA ASN A 175 -12.30 -7.88 21.18
C ASN A 175 -13.74 -8.42 21.17
N TYR A 176 -14.17 -8.94 20.03
CA TYR A 176 -15.48 -9.56 19.87
C TYR A 176 -15.63 -10.83 20.72
N LEU A 177 -14.62 -11.70 20.73
CA LEU A 177 -14.60 -12.91 21.56
C LEU A 177 -14.61 -12.58 23.05
N ALA A 178 -13.81 -11.60 23.48
CA ALA A 178 -13.80 -11.14 24.88
C ALA A 178 -15.16 -10.57 25.31
N SER A 179 -15.79 -9.76 24.46
CA SER A 179 -17.09 -9.16 24.74
C SER A 179 -18.23 -10.19 24.78
N LYS A 180 -18.14 -11.27 24.00
CA LYS A 180 -19.12 -12.37 24.03
C LYS A 180 -19.23 -13.03 25.41
N GLY A 181 -18.15 -13.04 26.20
CA GLY A 181 -18.17 -13.54 27.58
C GLY A 181 -18.96 -12.65 28.56
N HIS A 182 -19.22 -11.38 28.20
CA HIS A 182 -19.92 -10.42 29.05
C HIS A 182 -21.39 -10.20 28.67
N VAL A 183 -21.82 -10.58 27.47
CA VAL A 183 -23.17 -10.29 26.94
C VAL A 183 -24.13 -11.50 27.07
N SER A 184 -23.65 -12.65 27.57
CA SER A 184 -24.45 -13.88 27.64
C SER A 184 -25.44 -14.00 28.80
N GLU A 185 -25.70 -12.95 29.59
CA GLU A 185 -26.65 -13.02 30.73
C GLU A 185 -27.95 -12.18 30.61
N GLU A 186 -28.08 -11.24 29.67
CA GLU A 186 -29.25 -10.31 29.66
C GLU A 186 -30.18 -10.43 28.44
N SER A 187 -30.41 -11.63 27.90
CA SER A 187 -31.41 -11.80 26.83
C SER A 187 -32.23 -13.09 26.96
N LYS A 188 -32.72 -13.33 28.17
CA LYS A 188 -33.88 -14.20 28.42
C LYS A 188 -34.85 -13.47 29.35
N THR A 189 -35.68 -12.61 28.77
CA THR A 189 -36.96 -12.22 29.38
C THR A 189 -37.95 -11.96 28.25
#